data_AF-H1DE54-F1
#
_entry.id   AF-H1DE54-F1
#
_cell.length_a   1.000
_cell.length_b   1.000
_cell.length_c   1.000
_cell.angle_alpha   90.00
_cell.angle_beta   90.00
_cell.angle_gamma   90.00
#
_symmetry.space_group_name_H-M   'P 1'
#
loop_
_entity.id
_entity.type
_entity.pdbx_description
1 polymer ?
#
loop_
_entity_poly.entity_id
_entity_poly.type
_entity_poly.pdbx_seq_one_letter_code
_entity_poly.pdbx_strand_id
1 'polypeptide(L)'
;MRNLQVGSIEFYQACKEATIKAYEGKVSKDTLDGIVKLIPNPAANGTSVSCAGDVNLTAAFIYGTVECKLPSKNKTFQGEHWGIGLAGFRASGIFYSAYSNWDAVFDNATAYHVQCLGAAAGIVQVNWFNKDGVPVAQFNGIAGGLGVMQVGGKGSWK
;
A
#
# COMPACT_ATOMS: atom_id res chain seq x y z
N MET A 1 20.61 -25.62 1.23
CA MET A 1 19.63 -24.58 0.84
C MET A 1 18.91 -24.12 2.10
N ARG A 2 19.20 -22.92 2.62
CA ARG A 2 18.56 -22.41 3.83
C ARG A 2 17.29 -21.64 3.42
N ASN A 3 16.14 -22.14 3.84
CA ASN A 3 14.88 -21.40 3.87
C ASN A 3 15.06 -20.21 4.80
N LEU A 4 15.04 -18.99 4.26
CA LEU A 4 15.00 -17.77 5.05
C LEU A 4 13.83 -16.92 4.58
N GLN A 5 13.13 -16.35 5.55
CA GLN A 5 12.08 -15.34 5.45
C GLN A 5 12.67 -14.01 4.92
N VAL A 6 13.19 -14.02 3.69
CA VAL A 6 13.95 -12.89 3.11
C VAL A 6 13.06 -11.66 2.81
N GLY A 7 11.73 -11.81 2.75
CA GLY A 7 10.84 -10.74 2.24
C GLY A 7 10.48 -9.59 3.20
N SER A 8 10.53 -9.75 4.53
CA SER A 8 9.99 -8.74 5.47
C SER A 8 11.05 -7.88 6.14
N ILE A 9 12.23 -8.45 6.43
CA ILE A 9 13.31 -7.75 7.15
C ILE A 9 14.06 -6.79 6.21
N GLU A 10 14.47 -7.26 5.03
CA GLU A 10 15.15 -6.41 4.03
C GLU A 10 14.27 -5.23 3.60
N PHE A 11 12.97 -5.51 3.42
CA PHE A 11 12.00 -4.46 3.12
C PHE A 11 11.82 -3.47 4.28
N TYR A 12 11.71 -3.97 5.52
CA TYR A 12 11.61 -3.10 6.70
C TYR A 12 12.82 -2.15 6.78
N GLN A 13 14.02 -2.65 6.48
CA GLN A 13 15.21 -1.78 6.40
C GLN A 13 15.12 -0.80 5.24
N ALA A 14 14.70 -1.22 4.05
CA ALA A 14 14.53 -0.32 2.90
C ALA A 14 13.51 0.81 3.19
N CYS A 15 12.40 0.51 3.86
CA CYS A 15 11.43 1.53 4.31
C CYS A 15 12.02 2.49 5.33
N LYS A 16 12.78 1.96 6.29
CA LYS A 16 13.45 2.75 7.31
C LYS A 16 14.47 3.70 6.69
N GLU A 17 15.29 3.21 5.77
CA GLU A 17 16.27 4.01 5.02
C GLU A 17 15.60 5.08 4.16
N ALA A 18 14.55 4.72 3.41
CA ALA A 18 13.79 5.67 2.60
C ALA A 18 13.13 6.76 3.46
N THR A 19 12.59 6.40 4.61
CA THR A 19 12.00 7.35 5.58
C THR A 19 13.05 8.30 6.12
N ILE A 20 14.22 7.78 6.57
CA ILE A 20 15.33 8.61 7.05
C ILE A 20 15.74 9.61 5.97
N LYS A 21 16.00 9.13 4.74
CA LYS A 21 16.42 9.98 3.62
C LYS A 21 15.38 11.03 3.23
N ALA A 22 14.09 10.72 3.31
CA ALA A 22 13.02 11.64 2.92
C ALA A 22 12.85 12.81 3.90
N TYR A 23 13.13 12.59 5.19
CA TYR A 23 12.90 13.53 6.28
C TYR A 23 14.19 14.12 6.89
N GLU A 24 15.36 13.60 6.52
CA GLU A 24 16.66 14.16 6.90
C GLU A 24 16.74 15.66 6.54
N GLY A 25 17.10 16.48 7.53
CA GLY A 25 17.19 17.94 7.40
C GLY A 25 15.84 18.67 7.31
N LYS A 26 14.70 17.97 7.28
CA LYS A 26 13.34 18.57 7.26
C LYS A 26 12.65 18.57 8.62
N VAL A 27 13.05 17.66 9.51
CA VAL A 27 12.56 17.57 10.90
C VAL A 27 13.75 17.41 11.85
N SER A 28 13.55 17.68 13.14
CA SER A 28 14.60 17.44 14.15
C SER A 28 14.95 15.95 14.22
N LYS A 29 16.19 15.64 14.58
CA LYS A 29 16.66 14.25 14.75
C LYS A 29 15.78 13.46 15.73
N ASP A 30 15.40 14.08 16.85
CA ASP A 30 14.53 13.44 17.84
C ASP A 30 13.14 13.10 17.27
N THR A 31 12.60 13.96 16.40
CA THR A 31 11.34 13.70 15.70
C THR A 31 11.50 12.56 14.71
N LEU A 32 12.60 12.55 13.94
CA LEU A 32 12.90 11.50 12.98
C LEU A 32 13.07 10.14 13.66
N ASP A 33 13.82 10.09 14.76
CA ASP A 33 14.01 8.89 15.57
C ASP A 33 12.68 8.41 16.17
N GLY A 34 11.80 9.34 16.55
CA GLY A 34 10.42 9.05 16.96
C GLY A 34 9.60 8.40 15.86
N ILE A 35 9.60 8.97 14.65
CA ILE A 35 8.90 8.43 13.48
C ILE A 35 9.42 7.04 13.11
N VAL A 36 10.75 6.87 13.10
CA VAL A 36 11.40 5.60 12.77
C VAL A 36 11.04 4.49 13.76
N LYS A 37 10.86 4.81 15.04
CA LYS A 37 10.39 3.85 16.07
C LYS A 37 8.93 3.42 15.87
N LEU A 38 8.12 4.25 15.22
CA LEU A 38 6.72 3.96 14.91
C LEU A 38 6.55 3.15 13.62
N ILE A 39 7.60 2.97 12.82
CA ILE A 39 7.55 2.10 11.65
C ILE A 39 7.21 0.69 12.14
N PRO A 40 6.05 0.13 11.76
CA PRO A 40 5.64 -1.18 12.24
C PRO A 40 6.69 -2.23 11.87
N ASN A 41 7.16 -3.00 12.85
CA ASN A 41 7.97 -4.17 12.57
C ASN A 41 7.04 -5.32 12.16
N PRO A 42 7.06 -5.76 10.89
CA PRO A 42 6.17 -6.82 10.41
C PRO A 42 6.39 -8.18 11.11
N ALA A 43 7.46 -8.33 11.91
CA ALA A 43 7.70 -9.53 12.71
C ALA A 43 6.96 -9.57 14.07
N ALA A 44 6.30 -8.49 14.49
CA ALA A 44 5.85 -8.34 15.88
C ALA A 44 4.47 -8.90 16.20
N ASN A 45 3.60 -9.22 15.22
CA ASN A 45 2.28 -9.82 15.50
C ASN A 45 1.85 -10.78 14.38
N GLY A 46 1.75 -12.06 14.75
CA GLY A 46 0.98 -13.18 14.17
C GLY A 46 0.66 -13.21 12.67
N THR A 47 1.09 -14.30 12.00
CA THR A 47 0.51 -14.98 10.83
C THR A 47 0.18 -14.20 9.55
N SER A 48 0.04 -12.87 9.57
CA SER A 48 -0.28 -12.04 8.41
C SER A 48 0.79 -12.12 7.35
N VAL A 49 0.37 -12.26 6.09
CA VAL A 49 1.30 -12.24 4.96
C VAL A 49 1.51 -10.81 4.45
N SER A 50 2.75 -10.52 4.03
CA SER A 50 3.10 -9.26 3.39
C SER A 50 4.00 -9.47 2.18
N CYS A 51 3.89 -8.60 1.18
CA CYS A 51 4.82 -8.58 0.05
C CYS A 51 4.90 -7.19 -0.59
N ALA A 52 5.95 -6.97 -1.37
CA ALA A 52 6.07 -5.78 -2.20
C ALA A 52 4.94 -5.72 -3.24
N GLY A 53 4.45 -4.50 -3.48
CA GLY A 53 3.44 -4.23 -4.51
C GLY A 53 3.66 -2.88 -5.19
N ASP A 54 3.03 -2.75 -6.36
CA ASP A 54 2.96 -1.53 -7.13
C ASP A 54 1.49 -1.15 -7.31
N VAL A 55 1.14 0.11 -7.07
CA VAL A 55 -0.19 0.66 -7.35
C VAL A 55 -0.07 1.69 -8.44
N ASN A 56 -0.83 1.50 -9.53
CA ASN A 56 -1.09 2.55 -10.51
C ASN A 56 -2.50 3.07 -10.28
N LEU A 57 -2.64 4.40 -10.27
CA LEU A 57 -3.92 5.04 -10.07
C LEU A 57 -4.10 6.17 -11.07
N THR A 58 -5.23 6.12 -11.78
CA THR A 58 -5.63 7.13 -12.74
C THR A 58 -7.06 7.55 -12.45
N ALA A 59 -7.29 8.83 -12.19
CA ALA A 59 -8.61 9.37 -11.98
C ALA A 59 -8.75 10.76 -12.57
N ALA A 60 -9.86 10.94 -13.29
CA ALA A 60 -10.26 12.20 -13.90
C ALA A 60 -11.56 12.67 -13.24
N PHE A 61 -11.42 13.42 -12.15
CA PHE A 61 -12.48 14.04 -11.35
C PHE A 61 -13.51 13.10 -10.74
N ILE A 62 -14.34 12.44 -11.54
CA ILE A 62 -15.51 11.69 -11.07
C ILE A 62 -15.28 10.18 -11.25
N TYR A 63 -14.45 9.77 -12.20
CA TYR A 63 -14.19 8.38 -12.53
C TYR A 63 -12.69 8.10 -12.57
N GLY A 64 -12.33 6.88 -12.15
CA GLY A 64 -10.96 6.42 -12.24
C GLY A 64 -10.82 4.92 -12.04
N THR A 65 -9.58 4.47 -12.18
CA THR A 65 -9.19 3.07 -12.05
C THR A 65 -8.02 2.94 -11.09
N VAL A 66 -7.99 1.81 -10.39
CA VAL A 66 -6.84 1.35 -9.61
C VAL A 66 -6.35 0.04 -10.18
N GLU A 67 -5.04 -0.09 -10.24
CA GLU A 67 -4.36 -1.35 -10.48
C GLU A 67 -3.36 -1.59 -9.36
N CYS A 68 -3.42 -2.72 -8.67
CA CYS A 68 -2.40 -3.14 -7.73
C CYS A 68 -1.75 -4.43 -8.19
N LYS A 69 -0.45 -4.43 -8.42
CA LYS A 69 0.34 -5.60 -8.82
C LYS A 69 1.13 -6.14 -7.65
N LEU A 70 1.08 -7.45 -7.44
CA LEU A 70 1.92 -8.19 -6.51
C LEU A 70 2.83 -9.15 -7.30
N PRO A 71 4.00 -8.69 -7.79
CA PRO A 71 4.83 -9.47 -8.73
C PRO A 71 5.23 -10.84 -8.18
N SER A 72 5.59 -10.92 -6.89
CA SER A 72 5.96 -12.18 -6.22
C SER A 72 4.81 -13.19 -6.11
N LYS A 73 3.57 -12.78 -6.41
CA LYS A 73 2.36 -13.60 -6.38
C LYS A 73 1.76 -13.80 -7.77
N ASN A 74 2.28 -13.13 -8.80
CA ASN A 74 1.71 -13.09 -10.14
C ASN A 74 0.20 -12.76 -10.11
N LYS A 75 -0.17 -11.76 -9.31
CA LYS A 75 -1.57 -11.34 -9.11
C LYS A 75 -1.72 -9.84 -9.32
N THR A 76 -2.85 -9.47 -9.91
CA THR A 76 -3.20 -8.07 -10.16
C THR A 76 -4.63 -7.77 -9.72
N PHE A 77 -4.81 -6.83 -8.80
CA PHE A 77 -6.12 -6.28 -8.50
C PHE A 77 -6.46 -5.20 -9.51
N GLN A 78 -7.65 -5.26 -10.09
CA GLN A 78 -8.17 -4.20 -10.95
C GLN A 78 -9.50 -3.72 -10.38
N GLY A 79 -9.62 -2.41 -10.22
CA GLY A 79 -10.83 -1.80 -9.70
C GLY A 79 -11.17 -0.50 -10.40
N GLU A 80 -12.43 -0.14 -10.30
CA GLU A 80 -13.00 1.08 -10.84
C GLU A 80 -13.72 1.81 -9.70
N HIS A 81 -13.63 3.12 -9.68
CA HIS A 81 -14.28 3.94 -8.65
C HIS A 81 -15.02 5.11 -9.27
N TRP A 82 -16.00 5.58 -8.50
CA TRP A 82 -16.68 6.84 -8.70
C TRP A 82 -16.47 7.69 -7.45
N GLY A 83 -15.99 8.91 -7.61
CA GLY A 83 -15.69 9.80 -6.49
C GLY A 83 -14.82 10.97 -6.90
N ILE A 84 -14.84 12.03 -6.10
CA ILE A 84 -14.12 13.27 -6.38
C ILE A 84 -12.62 13.07 -6.16
N GLY A 85 -11.84 13.16 -7.23
CA GLY A 85 -10.39 13.09 -7.13
C GLY A 85 -9.67 13.33 -8.46
N LEU A 86 -8.47 13.88 -8.37
CA LEU A 86 -7.52 13.94 -9.48
C LEU A 86 -6.27 13.16 -9.06
N ALA A 87 -5.96 12.12 -9.82
CA ALA A 87 -4.76 11.33 -9.60
C ALA A 87 -4.21 10.81 -10.91
N GLY A 88 -2.91 10.95 -11.08
CA GLY A 88 -2.13 10.24 -12.09
C GLY A 88 -0.79 9.90 -11.47
N PHE A 89 -0.75 8.80 -10.72
CA PHE A 89 0.46 8.42 -10.00
C PHE A 89 0.71 6.93 -10.05
N ARG A 90 1.97 6.59 -9.82
CA ARG A 90 2.42 5.24 -9.51
C ARG A 90 3.04 5.24 -8.12
N ALA A 91 2.68 4.27 -7.30
CA ALA A 91 3.25 4.07 -5.98
C ALA A 91 3.86 2.68 -5.86
N SER A 92 5.00 2.58 -5.19
CA SER A 92 5.61 1.30 -4.81
C SER A 92 5.68 1.23 -3.29
N GLY A 93 5.42 0.05 -2.73
CA GLY A 93 5.25 -0.10 -1.30
C GLY A 93 4.98 -1.54 -0.85
N ILE A 94 4.35 -1.69 0.30
CA ILE A 94 3.97 -3.01 0.83
C ILE A 94 2.49 -3.18 0.89
N PHE A 95 2.10 -4.37 0.47
CA PHE A 95 0.82 -4.94 0.72
C PHE A 95 0.86 -5.84 1.96
N TYR A 96 -0.05 -5.58 2.90
CA TYR A 96 -0.27 -6.31 4.14
C TYR A 96 -1.66 -6.95 4.08
N SER A 97 -1.79 -8.15 4.62
CA SER A 97 -3.06 -8.85 4.72
C SER A 97 -3.45 -9.11 6.16
N ALA A 98 -4.76 -9.03 6.47
CA ALA A 98 -5.31 -9.53 7.73
C ALA A 98 -5.41 -11.08 7.75
N TYR A 99 -5.36 -11.71 6.57
CA TYR A 99 -5.33 -13.16 6.44
C TYR A 99 -3.91 -13.72 6.54
N SER A 100 -3.84 -14.99 6.94
CA SER A 100 -2.59 -15.74 7.05
C SER A 100 -2.14 -16.40 5.75
N ASN A 101 -2.96 -16.33 4.70
CA ASN A 101 -2.68 -16.90 3.39
C ASN A 101 -3.16 -15.94 2.29
N TRP A 102 -2.53 -16.05 1.12
CA TRP A 102 -2.77 -15.16 -0.01
C TRP A 102 -4.08 -15.49 -0.74
N ASP A 103 -4.46 -16.76 -0.83
CA ASP A 103 -5.67 -17.17 -1.53
C ASP A 103 -6.92 -16.54 -0.92
N ALA A 104 -7.01 -16.49 0.42
CA ALA A 104 -8.08 -15.80 1.13
C ALA A 104 -8.12 -14.29 0.80
N VAL A 105 -6.98 -13.63 0.57
CA VAL A 105 -6.97 -12.22 0.11
C VAL A 105 -7.59 -12.11 -1.27
N PHE A 106 -7.16 -12.99 -2.19
CA PHE A 106 -7.55 -12.93 -3.58
C PHE A 106 -9.04 -13.24 -3.77
N ASP A 107 -9.58 -14.18 -2.99
CA ASP A 107 -10.97 -14.61 -3.07
C ASP A 107 -11.93 -13.64 -2.38
N ASN A 108 -11.50 -12.95 -1.31
CA ASN A 108 -12.40 -12.15 -0.49
C ASN A 108 -12.33 -10.65 -0.74
N ALA A 109 -11.24 -10.10 -1.28
CA ALA A 109 -11.14 -8.66 -1.53
C ALA A 109 -11.99 -8.25 -2.75
N THR A 110 -13.15 -7.64 -2.49
CA THR A 110 -14.15 -7.24 -3.51
C THR A 110 -14.28 -5.72 -3.69
N ALA A 111 -13.79 -4.95 -2.73
CA ALA A 111 -13.84 -3.50 -2.75
C ALA A 111 -12.52 -2.90 -2.25
N TYR A 112 -12.31 -1.63 -2.55
CA TYR A 112 -11.13 -0.90 -2.12
C TYR A 112 -11.45 0.56 -1.81
N HIS A 113 -10.55 1.20 -1.07
CA HIS A 113 -10.56 2.62 -0.80
C HIS A 113 -9.14 3.16 -0.83
N VAL A 114 -8.90 4.19 -1.64
CA VAL A 114 -7.61 4.87 -1.77
C VAL A 114 -7.66 6.18 -1.02
N GLN A 115 -6.61 6.45 -0.26
CA GLN A 115 -6.30 7.75 0.30
C GLN A 115 -4.92 8.14 -0.18
N CYS A 116 -4.87 9.24 -0.93
CA CYS A 116 -3.63 9.85 -1.37
C CYS A 116 -3.63 11.31 -0.98
N LEU A 117 -2.57 11.72 -0.29
CA LEU A 117 -2.31 13.11 0.01
C LEU A 117 -0.85 13.41 -0.32
N GLY A 118 -0.60 14.02 -1.47
CA GLY A 118 0.72 14.52 -1.79
C GLY A 118 0.84 15.18 -3.14
N ALA A 119 1.43 16.37 -3.14
CA ALA A 119 2.00 16.97 -4.33
C ALA A 119 3.50 16.59 -4.38
N ALA A 120 3.90 15.76 -5.36
CA ALA A 120 5.28 15.38 -5.65
C ALA A 120 6.00 14.64 -4.50
N ALA A 121 5.81 13.31 -4.43
CA ALA A 121 6.30 12.38 -3.39
C ALA A 121 5.38 12.25 -2.16
N GLY A 122 4.13 11.88 -2.39
CA GLY A 122 3.12 11.64 -1.35
C GLY A 122 3.10 10.21 -0.80
N ILE A 123 2.46 10.03 0.36
CA ILE A 123 2.10 8.70 0.87
C ILE A 123 0.77 8.30 0.25
N VAL A 124 0.71 7.07 -0.24
CA VAL A 124 -0.53 6.45 -0.72
C VAL A 124 -0.85 5.29 0.20
N GLN A 125 -2.08 5.30 0.67
CA GLN A 125 -2.69 4.17 1.32
C GLN A 125 -3.84 3.64 0.47
N VAL A 126 -3.89 2.32 0.28
CA VAL A 126 -5.06 1.64 -0.28
C VAL A 126 -5.51 0.59 0.70
N ASN A 127 -6.78 0.57 1.05
CA ASN A 127 -7.38 -0.48 1.88
C ASN A 127 -8.29 -1.34 1.01
N TRP A 128 -8.28 -2.65 1.21
CA TRP A 128 -9.21 -3.58 0.57
C TRP A 128 -10.20 -4.13 1.58
N PHE A 129 -11.42 -4.36 1.10
CA PHE A 129 -12.55 -4.81 1.90
C PHE A 129 -13.18 -6.04 1.27
N ASN A 130 -13.74 -6.89 2.12
CA ASN A 130 -14.59 -7.98 1.67
C ASN A 130 -16.02 -7.50 1.36
N LYS A 131 -16.87 -8.44 0.91
CA LYS A 131 -18.28 -8.16 0.57
C LYS A 131 -19.11 -7.57 1.73
N ASP A 132 -18.68 -7.80 2.97
CA ASP A 132 -19.35 -7.33 4.18
C ASP A 132 -18.78 -5.98 4.65
N GLY A 133 -17.86 -5.36 3.89
CA GLY A 133 -17.24 -4.09 4.23
C GLY A 133 -16.14 -4.19 5.29
N VAL A 134 -15.68 -5.40 5.61
CA VAL A 134 -14.60 -5.61 6.59
C VAL A 134 -13.24 -5.41 5.91
N PRO A 135 -12.32 -4.59 6.48
CA PRO A 135 -10.99 -4.43 5.92
C PRO A 135 -10.21 -5.75 6.02
N VAL A 136 -9.66 -6.21 4.90
CA VAL A 136 -8.94 -7.49 4.78
C VAL A 136 -7.49 -7.34 4.33
N ALA A 137 -7.14 -6.19 3.76
CA ALA A 137 -5.77 -5.90 3.39
C ALA A 137 -5.51 -4.39 3.25
N GLN A 138 -4.24 -4.02 3.25
CA GLN A 138 -3.79 -2.64 3.13
C GLN A 138 -2.50 -2.56 2.31
N PHE A 139 -2.34 -1.49 1.54
CA PHE A 139 -1.11 -1.12 0.87
C PHE A 139 -0.67 0.24 1.40
N ASN A 140 0.61 0.36 1.75
CA ASN A 140 1.25 1.64 2.06
C ASN A 140 2.45 1.80 1.14
N GLY A 141 2.49 2.89 0.38
CA GLY A 141 3.56 3.15 -0.57
C GLY A 141 3.86 4.63 -0.75
N ILE A 142 4.96 4.88 -1.45
CA ILE A 142 5.40 6.24 -1.81
C ILE A 142 5.01 6.45 -3.28
N ALA A 143 4.25 7.50 -3.56
CA ALA A 143 3.81 7.85 -4.91
C ALA A 143 4.80 8.76 -5.63
N GLY A 144 5.15 8.39 -6.86
CA GLY A 144 5.63 9.32 -7.87
C GLY A 144 4.45 9.91 -8.65
N GLY A 145 4.29 11.23 -8.59
CA GLY A 145 3.21 11.96 -9.28
C GLY A 145 2.52 13.02 -8.41
N LEU A 146 1.41 13.53 -8.91
CA LEU A 146 0.53 14.48 -8.23
C LEU A 146 -0.85 13.82 -8.03
N GLY A 147 -1.36 13.88 -6.79
CA GLY A 147 -2.72 13.44 -6.54
C GLY A 147 -3.21 13.79 -5.14
N VAL A 148 -4.43 14.31 -5.08
CA VAL A 148 -5.20 14.41 -3.82
C VAL A 148 -6.52 13.74 -4.09
N MET A 149 -6.77 12.65 -3.38
CA MET A 149 -8.03 11.94 -3.51
C MET A 149 -8.35 11.04 -2.35
N GLN A 150 -9.65 10.88 -2.17
CA GLN A 150 -10.27 9.90 -1.30
C GLN A 150 -11.40 9.26 -2.09
N VAL A 151 -11.14 8.06 -2.62
CA VAL A 151 -12.07 7.38 -3.54
C VAL A 151 -12.13 5.91 -3.19
N GLY A 152 -13.28 5.30 -3.41
CA GLY A 152 -13.46 3.87 -3.21
C GLY A 152 -14.32 3.27 -4.30
N GLY A 153 -14.17 1.97 -4.50
CA GLY A 153 -14.84 1.29 -5.58
C GLY A 153 -14.79 -0.21 -5.45
N LYS A 154 -15.32 -0.86 -6.48
CA LYS A 154 -15.32 -2.32 -6.61
C LYS A 154 -14.13 -2.78 -7.44
N GLY A 155 -13.68 -3.99 -7.20
CA GLY A 155 -12.65 -4.63 -8.01
C GLY A 155 -12.44 -6.07 -7.60
N SER A 156 -11.50 -6.73 -8.26
CA SER A 156 -11.14 -8.10 -7.93
C SER A 156 -9.70 -8.39 -8.32
N TRP A 157 -9.13 -9.41 -7.69
CA TRP A 157 -7.85 -9.97 -8.07
C TRP A 157 -7.99 -10.88 -9.30
N LYS A 158 -7.00 -10.80 -10.18
CA LYS A 158 -6.79 -11.69 -11.32
C LYS A 158 -5.45 -12.40 -11.13
#